data_AF-A0A392RFQ2-F1
#
_entry.id   AF-A0A392RFQ2-F1
#
_cell.length_a   1.000
_cell.length_b   1.000
_cell.length_c   1.000
_cell.angle_alpha   90.00
_cell.angle_beta   90.00
_cell.angle_gamma   90.00
#
_symmetry.space_group_name_H-M   'P 1'
#
loop_
_entity.id
_entity.type
_entity.pdbx_description
1 polymer ?
#
loop_
_entity_poly.entity_id
_entity_poly.type
_entity_poly.pdbx_seq_one_letter_code
_entity_poly.pdbx_strand_id
1 'polypeptide(L)'
;MVAKVLAARLAKVVGDLIPKIRSEFLKGRQFMEGVVVVNEVIDFAKKMGRECLIFKVDFEKAYDSVDWGFLDYMLQRCGFDMK
;
A
#
# COMPACT_ATOMS: atom_id res chain seq x y z
N MET A 1 6.04 -21.89 -9.14
CA MET A 1 6.16 -22.52 -7.81
C MET A 1 7.08 -21.71 -6.87
N VAL A 2 8.28 -21.30 -7.33
CA VAL A 2 9.22 -20.44 -6.55
C VAL A 2 8.63 -19.07 -6.18
N ALA A 3 8.03 -18.35 -7.12
CA ALA A 3 7.43 -17.02 -6.85
C ALA A 3 6.37 -17.05 -5.74
N LYS A 4 5.57 -18.12 -5.66
CA LYS A 4 4.55 -18.31 -4.61
C LYS A 4 5.19 -18.48 -3.23
N VAL A 5 6.30 -19.20 -3.15
CA VAL A 5 7.06 -19.37 -1.90
C VAL A 5 7.70 -18.05 -1.47
N LEU A 6 8.29 -17.30 -2.42
CA LEU A 6 8.86 -15.98 -2.15
C LEU A 6 7.80 -14.99 -1.67
N ALA A 7 6.66 -14.90 -2.35
CA ALA A 7 5.54 -14.06 -1.93
C ALA A 7 5.04 -14.41 -0.52
N ALA A 8 4.91 -15.71 -0.20
CA ALA A 8 4.50 -16.16 1.13
C ALA A 8 5.52 -15.80 2.23
N ARG A 9 6.83 -15.81 1.93
CA ARG A 9 7.88 -15.36 2.86
C ARG A 9 7.85 -13.84 3.04
N LEU A 10 7.74 -13.10 1.95
CA LEU A 10 7.68 -11.63 1.95
C LEU A 10 6.46 -11.12 2.71
N ALA A 11 5.30 -11.77 2.55
CA ALA A 11 4.06 -11.41 3.26
C ALA A 11 4.19 -11.44 4.80
N LYS A 12 5.15 -12.20 5.35
CA LYS A 12 5.38 -12.27 6.81
C LYS A 12 6.06 -11.02 7.39
N VAL A 13 6.77 -10.26 6.56
CA VAL A 13 7.63 -9.14 6.98
C VAL A 13 7.21 -7.81 6.37
N VAL A 14 6.51 -7.83 5.22
CA VAL A 14 5.96 -6.62 4.58
C VAL A 14 5.00 -5.87 5.49
N GLY A 15 4.30 -6.56 6.40
CA GLY A 15 3.40 -5.94 7.37
C GLY A 15 4.09 -4.98 8.35
N ASP A 16 5.37 -5.23 8.65
CA ASP A 16 6.20 -4.42 9.55
C ASP A 16 6.95 -3.31 8.80
N LEU A 17 7.25 -3.53 7.51
CA LEU A 17 7.90 -2.56 6.64
C LEU A 17 6.94 -1.48 6.12
N ILE A 18 5.66 -1.84 5.91
CA ILE A 18 4.65 -0.92 5.38
C ILE A 18 3.75 -0.41 6.52
N PRO A 19 3.65 0.92 6.71
CA PRO A 19 2.75 1.51 7.71
C PRO A 19 1.33 0.95 7.63
N LYS A 20 0.67 0.81 8.79
CA LYS A 20 -0.69 0.24 8.90
C LYS A 20 -1.72 0.87 7.95
N ILE A 21 -1.52 2.14 7.63
CA ILE A 21 -2.41 2.96 6.79
C ILE A 21 -2.47 2.56 5.31
N ARG A 22 -1.51 1.78 4.77
CA ARG A 22 -1.31 1.73 3.31
C ARG A 22 -1.00 0.34 2.76
N SER A 23 -1.90 -0.63 2.88
CA SER A 23 -1.77 -1.86 2.08
C SER A 23 -3.06 -2.66 1.96
N GLU A 24 -3.74 -2.53 0.83
CA GLU A 24 -4.87 -3.37 0.40
C GLU A 24 -4.45 -4.79 -0.03
N PHE A 25 -3.14 -4.97 -0.26
CA PHE A 25 -2.54 -6.25 -0.68
C PHE A 25 -2.12 -7.15 0.49
N LEU A 26 -2.30 -6.67 1.74
CA LEU A 26 -1.98 -7.47 2.93
C LEU A 26 -3.24 -8.19 3.41
N LYS A 27 -3.12 -9.51 3.60
CA LYS A 27 -4.20 -10.34 4.12
C LYS A 27 -4.70 -9.77 5.46
N GLY A 28 -5.99 -9.41 5.51
CA GLY A 28 -6.63 -8.83 6.70
C GLY A 28 -6.70 -7.29 6.71
N ARG A 29 -6.25 -6.60 5.66
CA ARG A 29 -6.48 -5.16 5.47
C ARG A 29 -7.43 -4.98 4.30
N GLN A 30 -8.63 -4.46 4.55
CA GLN A 30 -9.69 -4.41 3.57
C GLN A 30 -9.79 -3.00 2.98
N PHE A 31 -9.70 -2.87 1.66
CA PHE A 31 -9.91 -1.61 0.93
C PHE A 31 -11.18 -0.86 1.36
N MET A 32 -12.20 -1.63 1.71
CA MET A 32 -13.49 -1.13 2.18
C MET A 32 -13.37 -0.21 3.40
N GLU A 33 -12.42 -0.44 4.32
CA GLU A 33 -12.21 0.44 5.47
C GLU A 33 -11.78 1.85 5.02
N GLY A 34 -10.95 1.95 3.98
CA GLY A 34 -10.52 3.22 3.41
C GLY A 34 -11.67 4.02 2.80
N VAL A 35 -12.59 3.34 2.11
CA VAL A 35 -13.77 3.98 1.49
C VAL A 35 -14.73 4.53 2.54
N VAL A 36 -14.96 3.79 3.64
CA VAL A 36 -15.82 4.24 4.74
C VAL A 36 -15.23 5.47 5.42
N VAL A 37 -13.93 5.45 5.75
CA VAL A 37 -13.24 6.59 6.38
C VAL A 37 -13.30 7.84 5.48
N VAL A 38 -13.08 7.70 4.18
CA VAL A 38 -13.18 8.83 3.24
C VAL A 38 -14.61 9.40 3.21
N ASN A 39 -15.64 8.55 3.17
CA ASN A 39 -17.03 9.01 3.20
C ASN A 39 -17.36 9.75 4.50
N GLU A 40 -16.92 9.26 5.66
CA GLU A 40 -17.13 9.93 6.94
C GLU A 40 -16.46 11.31 6.99
N VAL A 41 -15.23 11.43 6.46
CA VAL A 41 -14.51 12.70 6.38
C VAL A 41 -15.23 13.69 5.47
N ILE A 42 -15.74 13.24 4.32
CA ILE A 42 -16.53 14.06 3.40
C ILE A 42 -17.81 14.53 4.08
N ASP A 43 -18.55 13.63 4.71
CA ASP A 43 -19.82 13.94 5.35
C ASP A 43 -19.64 14.87 6.56
N PHE A 44 -18.54 14.71 7.29
CA PHE A 44 -18.16 15.65 8.36
C PHE A 44 -17.84 17.04 7.81
N ALA A 45 -17.04 17.14 6.75
CA ALA A 45 -16.70 18.41 6.12
C ALA A 45 -17.95 19.15 5.61
N LYS A 46 -18.88 18.42 4.97
CA LYS A 46 -20.19 18.95 4.54
C LYS A 46 -21.00 19.49 5.73
N LYS A 47 -21.12 18.73 6.83
CA LYS A 47 -21.84 19.14 8.04
C LYS A 47 -21.25 20.39 8.69
N MET A 48 -19.93 20.54 8.63
CA MET A 48 -19.21 21.67 9.21
C MET A 48 -19.13 22.89 8.27
N GLY A 49 -19.68 22.79 7.04
CA GLY A 49 -19.59 23.85 6.03
C GLY A 49 -18.15 24.17 5.62
N ARG A 50 -17.24 23.19 5.72
CA ARG A 50 -15.82 23.36 5.38
C ARG A 50 -15.54 22.79 4.00
N GLU A 51 -14.74 23.51 3.22
CA GLU A 51 -14.22 23.00 1.96
C GLU A 51 -13.24 21.84 2.23
N CYS A 52 -13.33 20.80 1.40
CA CYS A 52 -12.49 19.62 1.47
C CYS A 52 -11.92 19.31 0.09
N LEU A 53 -10.62 19.08 0.00
CA LEU A 53 -9.93 18.64 -1.20
C LEU A 53 -9.47 17.19 -1.00
N ILE A 54 -9.81 16.32 -1.96
CA ILE A 54 -9.37 14.93 -1.96
C ILE A 54 -8.39 14.73 -3.10
N PHE A 55 -7.16 14.33 -2.76
CA PHE A 55 -6.15 13.97 -3.73
C PHE A 55 -6.16 12.46 -3.96
N LYS A 56 -6.81 12.03 -5.05
CA LYS A 56 -6.80 10.63 -5.48
C LYS A 56 -5.64 10.42 -6.45
N VAL A 57 -4.69 9.57 -6.07
CA VAL A 57 -3.61 9.10 -6.95
C VAL A 57 -3.92 7.67 -7.34
N ASP A 58 -3.88 7.40 -8.65
CA ASP A 58 -3.99 6.05 -9.21
C ASP A 58 -2.71 5.77 -10.00
N PHE A 59 -2.17 4.56 -9.88
CA PHE A 59 -0.98 4.12 -10.61
C PHE A 59 -1.43 3.21 -11.75
N GLU A 60 -1.66 3.79 -12.93
CA GLU A 60 -1.92 2.99 -14.13
C GLU A 60 -0.68 2.13 -14.44
N LYS A 61 -0.85 0.81 -14.58
CA LYS A 61 0.21 -0.15 -14.92
C LYS A 61 1.43 -0.08 -14.00
N ALA A 62 1.20 -0.19 -12.69
CA ALA A 62 2.25 -0.17 -11.67
C ALA A 62 3.42 -1.12 -12.00
N TYR A 63 3.17 -2.32 -12.52
CA TYR A 63 4.24 -3.27 -12.87
C TYR A 63 5.04 -2.91 -14.13
N ASP A 64 4.46 -2.12 -15.04
CA ASP A 64 5.13 -1.72 -16.29
C ASP A 64 5.98 -0.46 -16.10
N SER A 65 5.74 0.29 -15.02
CA SER A 65 6.40 1.56 -14.69
C SER A 65 7.38 1.46 -13.53
N VAL A 66 7.54 0.28 -12.91
CA VAL A 66 8.49 0.05 -11.83
C VAL A 66 9.92 0.05 -12.37
N ASP A 67 10.78 0.88 -11.74
CA ASP A 67 12.22 0.78 -11.90
C ASP A 67 12.74 -0.42 -11.08
N TRP A 68 13.20 -1.45 -11.79
CA TRP A 68 13.66 -2.70 -11.18
C TRP A 68 14.96 -2.52 -10.38
N GLY A 69 15.84 -1.59 -10.76
CA GLY A 69 17.08 -1.32 -10.03
C GLY A 69 16.80 -0.66 -8.68
N PHE A 70 15.83 0.25 -8.63
CA PHE A 70 15.33 0.85 -7.41
C PHE A 70 14.63 -0.18 -6.52
N LEU A 71 13.85 -1.10 -7.10
CA LEU A 71 13.22 -2.19 -6.35
C LEU A 71 14.27 -3.08 -5.67
N ASP A 72 15.31 -3.51 -6.40
CA ASP A 72 16.40 -4.31 -5.84
C ASP A 72 17.16 -3.56 -4.75
N TYR A 73 17.47 -2.28 -4.97
CA TYR A 73 18.08 -1.42 -3.96
C TYR A 73 17.24 -1.34 -2.67
N MET A 74 15.92 -1.20 -2.80
CA MET A 74 15.01 -1.15 -1.65
C MET A 74 14.93 -2.51 -0.94
N LEU A 75 14.93 -3.62 -1.68
CA LEU A 75 14.95 -4.96 -1.09
C LEU A 75 16.23 -5.19 -0.28
N GLN A 76 17.39 -4.75 -0.78
CA GLN A 76 18.65 -4.80 -0.03
C GLN A 76 18.57 -3.96 1.26
N ARG A 77 18.04 -2.72 1.18
CA ARG A 77 17.87 -1.85 2.35
C ARG A 77 16.93 -2.42 3.40
N CYS A 78 15.92 -3.17 2.98
CA CYS A 78 15.00 -3.88 3.86
C CYS A 78 15.59 -5.20 4.42
N GLY A 79 16.84 -5.55 4.07
CA GLY A 79 17.52 -6.73 4.60
C GLY A 79 17.20 -8.03 3.87
N PHE A 80 16.65 -7.98 2.65
CA PHE A 80 16.40 -9.15 1.81
C PHE A 80 17.60 -9.60 0.98
N ASP A 81 18.79 -9.12 1.32
CA ASP A 81 20.03 -9.45 0.61
C ASP A 81 20.36 -10.95 0.74
N MET A 82 20.92 -11.52 -0.32
CA MET A 82 21.46 -12.87 -0.29
C MET A 82 22.84 -12.80 0.37
N LYS A 83 22.98 -13.46 1.53
CA LYS A 83 24.27 -14.08 1.83
C LYS A 83 24.42 -15.36 1.03
#